data_AF-A0A0G1X6N7-F1
#
_entry.id   AF-A0A0G1X6N7-F1
#
_cell.length_a   1.000
_cell.length_b   1.000
_cell.length_c   1.000
_cell.angle_alpha   90.00
_cell.angle_beta   90.00
_cell.angle_gamma   90.00
#
_symmetry.space_group_name_H-M   'P 1'
#
loop_
_entity.id
_entity.type
_entity.pdbx_description
1 polymer ?
#
loop_
_entity_poly.entity_id
_entity_poly.type
_entity_poly.pdbx_seq_one_letter_code
_entity_poly.pdbx_strand_id
1 'polypeptide(L)'
;MKLLAALKFVVELLTQLVTLGEEGLGRIMERMNYIREITGRVHLPTIQEFTQFLDQAVGHIVDCDADPTIPSDYNWTIERHIKSGKVRLERRGDTLYVDGKKVILHLVKQQTRNGVILGHELCKELEKGKLVLLSANLLDYLLEHPELIPDTWKGKAVFFWGTVYRGSDGSLNVRYLGWDDGGWSWDYYWLDYGWYSNRPAAVLAS
;
A
#
# COMPACT_ATOMS: atom_id res chain seq x y z
N MET A 1 25.46 -9.82 35.56
CA MET A 1 25.58 -9.05 34.30
C MET A 1 24.49 -7.98 34.13
N LYS A 2 23.20 -8.27 34.32
CA LYS A 2 22.10 -7.28 34.22
C LYS A 2 22.16 -6.13 35.26
N LEU A 3 22.57 -6.43 36.50
CA LEU A 3 22.67 -5.42 37.56
C LEU A 3 23.75 -4.35 37.28
N LEU A 4 24.86 -4.75 36.67
CA LEU A 4 25.97 -3.86 36.34
C LEU A 4 25.61 -2.90 35.19
N ALA A 5 24.83 -3.39 34.22
CA ALA A 5 24.32 -2.57 33.11
C ALA A 5 23.29 -1.54 33.60
N ALA A 6 22.40 -1.94 34.52
CA ALA A 6 21.45 -1.02 35.15
C ALA A 6 22.17 0.06 35.97
N LEU A 7 23.19 -0.31 36.73
CA LEU A 7 23.97 0.64 37.53
C LEU A 7 24.70 1.66 36.63
N LYS A 8 25.27 1.20 35.51
CA LYS A 8 25.97 2.07 34.54
C LYS A 8 25.02 3.07 33.89
N PHE A 9 23.82 2.63 33.50
CA PHE A 9 22.78 3.50 32.96
C PHE A 9 22.32 4.56 33.97
N VAL A 10 22.12 4.17 35.24
CA VAL A 10 21.73 5.10 36.31
C VAL A 10 22.82 6.15 36.56
N VAL A 11 24.09 5.75 36.59
CA VAL A 11 25.21 6.69 36.78
C VAL A 11 25.34 7.67 35.61
N GLU A 12 25.16 7.19 34.38
CA GLU A 12 25.20 8.03 33.17
C GLU A 12 24.05 9.03 33.13
N LEU A 13 22.84 8.59 33.48
CA LEU A 13 21.66 9.44 33.60
C LEU A 13 21.84 10.51 34.70
N LEU A 14 22.34 10.14 35.87
CA LEU A 14 22.61 11.08 36.96
C LEU A 14 23.66 12.13 36.57
N THR A 15 24.69 11.71 35.83
CA THR A 15 25.73 12.62 35.34
C THR A 15 25.16 13.64 34.35
N GLN A 16 24.30 13.19 33.43
CA GLN A 16 23.60 14.08 32.50
C GLN A 16 22.65 15.05 33.24
N LEU A 17 21.93 14.58 34.25
CA LEU A 17 21.02 15.41 35.05
C LEU A 17 21.75 16.51 35.82
N VAL A 18 22.95 16.22 36.34
CA VAL A 18 23.78 17.21 37.06
C VAL A 18 24.27 18.32 36.13
N THR A 19 24.50 18.04 34.84
CA THR A 19 24.96 19.06 33.87
C THR A 19 23.91 20.11 33.49
N LEU A 20 22.64 19.91 33.87
CA LEU A 20 21.53 20.77 33.46
C LEU A 20 21.28 21.98 34.38
N GLY A 21 21.92 22.00 35.56
CA GLY A 21 21.68 23.03 36.58
C GLY A 21 20.28 23.02 37.18
N GLU A 22 20.04 23.84 38.20
CA GLU A 22 18.78 23.85 38.97
C GLU A 22 17.55 24.16 38.11
N GLU A 23 17.68 25.09 37.15
CA GLU A 23 16.58 25.41 36.23
C GLU A 23 16.26 24.26 35.25
N GLY A 24 17.29 23.57 34.76
CA GLY A 24 17.11 22.43 33.86
C GLY A 24 16.45 21.25 34.57
N LEU A 25 16.84 21.00 35.82
CA LEU A 25 16.20 20.01 36.69
C LEU A 25 14.74 20.39 37.01
N GLY A 26 14.46 21.66 37.29
CA GLY A 26 13.10 22.16 37.50
C GLY A 26 12.18 21.90 36.32
N ARG A 27 12.63 22.21 35.09
CA ARG A 27 11.86 21.95 33.85
C ARG A 27 11.65 20.46 33.59
N ILE A 28 12.62 19.61 33.93
CA ILE A 28 12.47 18.15 33.82
C ILE A 28 11.46 17.63 34.84
N MET A 29 11.51 18.10 36.08
CA MET A 29 10.57 17.71 37.13
C MET A 29 9.13 18.13 36.79
N GLU A 30 8.92 19.32 36.24
CA GLU A 30 7.60 19.76 35.74
C GLU A 30 7.10 18.85 34.62
N ARG A 31 7.95 18.52 33.64
CA ARG A 31 7.60 17.58 32.55
C ARG A 31 7.36 16.16 33.06
N MET A 32 8.10 15.70 34.05
CA MET A 32 7.88 14.40 34.69
C MET A 32 6.58 14.36 35.49
N ASN A 33 6.22 15.45 36.17
CA ASN A 33 4.92 15.57 36.85
C ASN A 33 3.76 15.58 35.85
N TYR A 34 3.92 16.26 34.71
CA TYR A 34 2.96 16.23 33.60
C TYR A 34 2.84 14.82 32.99
N ILE A 35 3.96 14.12 32.78
CA ILE A 35 3.97 12.71 32.35
C ILE A 35 3.36 11.79 33.41
N ARG A 36 3.58 12.03 34.70
CA ARG A 36 2.95 11.28 35.81
C ARG A 36 1.45 11.50 35.86
N GLU A 37 0.99 12.71 35.57
CA GLU A 37 -0.42 13.08 35.49
C GLU A 37 -1.11 12.44 34.28
N ILE A 38 -0.41 12.36 33.14
CA ILE A 38 -0.88 11.66 31.93
C ILE A 38 -0.87 10.14 32.13
N THR A 39 0.20 9.56 32.70
CA THR A 39 0.31 8.11 32.92
C THR A 39 -0.64 7.58 34.00
N GLY A 40 -1.15 8.46 34.88
CA GLY A 40 -2.20 8.10 35.83
C GLY A 40 -3.61 8.06 35.24
N ARG A 41 -3.85 8.56 34.01
CA ARG A 41 -5.21 8.74 33.46
C ARG A 41 -5.39 8.34 31.99
N VAL A 42 -4.32 8.07 31.25
CA VAL A 42 -4.41 7.77 29.82
C VAL A 42 -3.58 6.53 29.52
N HIS A 43 -4.20 5.56 28.86
CA HIS A 43 -3.50 4.42 28.26
C HIS A 43 -2.43 4.98 27.31
N LEU A 44 -1.15 4.79 27.67
CA LEU A 44 -0.06 5.09 26.75
C LEU A 44 -0.13 4.05 25.62
N PRO A 45 -0.28 4.48 24.35
CA PRO A 45 -0.23 3.55 23.25
C PRO A 45 1.12 2.82 23.28
N THR A 46 1.07 1.51 23.14
CA THR A 46 2.22 0.65 22.87
C THR A 46 2.98 1.16 21.65
N ILE A 47 4.24 0.73 21.50
CA ILE A 47 5.02 1.03 20.28
C ILE A 47 4.22 0.63 19.03
N GLN A 48 3.49 -0.48 19.07
CA GLN A 48 2.65 -0.94 17.96
C GLN A 48 1.46 0.00 17.70
N GLU A 49 0.76 0.45 18.74
CA GLU A 49 -0.33 1.43 18.61
C GLU A 49 0.18 2.80 18.14
N PHE A 50 1.39 3.20 18.56
CA PHE A 50 2.02 4.44 18.13
C PHE A 50 2.53 4.36 16.69
N THR A 51 3.10 3.24 16.27
CA THR A 51 3.48 2.98 14.87
C THR A 51 2.23 2.95 13.99
N GLN A 52 1.16 2.28 14.41
CA GLN A 52 -0.10 2.28 13.67
C GLN A 52 -0.73 3.67 13.58
N PHE A 53 -0.63 4.48 14.63
CA PHE A 53 -1.03 5.89 14.61
C PHE A 53 -0.15 6.72 13.66
N LEU A 54 1.16 6.48 13.63
CA LEU A 54 2.08 7.14 12.71
C LEU A 54 1.88 6.71 11.27
N ASP A 55 1.62 5.45 10.97
CA ASP A 55 1.30 4.96 9.62
C ASP A 55 -0.05 5.51 9.14
N GLN A 56 -1.01 5.70 10.06
CA GLN A 56 -2.25 6.44 9.77
C GLN A 56 -2.01 7.94 9.55
N ALA A 57 -1.04 8.55 10.23
CA ALA A 57 -0.73 9.97 10.16
C ALA A 57 0.17 10.32 8.95
N VAL A 58 1.15 9.48 8.65
CA VAL A 58 2.05 9.50 7.50
C VAL A 58 1.36 8.71 6.40
N GLY A 59 0.36 9.32 5.77
CA GLY A 59 -0.46 8.63 4.78
C GLY A 59 0.36 7.88 3.74
N HIS A 60 -0.17 6.76 3.26
CA HIS A 60 0.45 5.90 2.26
C HIS A 60 0.53 6.60 0.90
N ILE A 61 1.57 7.40 0.68
CA ILE A 61 1.75 8.17 -0.55
C ILE A 61 2.58 7.35 -1.55
N VAL A 62 2.03 7.15 -2.74
CA VAL A 62 2.68 6.43 -3.84
C VAL A 62 2.90 7.38 -5.00
N ASP A 63 4.13 7.42 -5.53
CA ASP A 63 4.47 8.16 -6.73
C ASP A 63 4.15 7.32 -7.97
N CYS A 64 3.03 7.65 -8.63
CA CYS A 64 2.58 6.96 -9.85
C CYS A 64 3.13 7.61 -11.13
N ASP A 65 4.07 8.56 -11.04
CA ASP A 65 4.82 9.07 -12.19
C ASP A 65 6.18 8.39 -12.37
N ALA A 66 6.66 7.73 -11.30
CA ALA A 66 7.86 6.91 -11.33
C ALA A 66 7.64 5.66 -12.20
N ASP A 67 8.70 5.21 -12.86
CA ASP A 67 8.63 4.00 -13.67
C ASP A 67 8.22 2.80 -12.80
N PRO A 68 7.14 2.08 -13.16
CA PRO A 68 6.72 0.89 -12.43
C PRO A 68 7.81 -0.18 -12.39
N THR A 69 7.78 -1.03 -11.36
CA THR A 69 8.74 -2.13 -11.26
C THR A 69 8.63 -3.02 -12.49
N ILE A 70 9.79 -3.29 -13.08
CA ILE A 70 9.96 -4.33 -14.10
C ILE A 70 10.45 -5.57 -13.36
N PRO A 71 9.69 -6.68 -13.36
CA PRO A 71 10.10 -7.93 -12.72
C PRO A 71 11.48 -8.39 -13.22
N SER A 72 12.45 -8.53 -12.30
CA SER A 72 13.87 -8.72 -12.65
C SER A 72 14.18 -9.99 -13.43
N ASP A 73 13.37 -11.03 -13.24
CA ASP A 73 13.53 -12.32 -13.94
C ASP A 73 13.06 -12.27 -15.40
N TYR A 74 12.47 -11.14 -15.79
CA TYR A 74 11.85 -10.95 -17.09
C TYR A 74 12.54 -9.82 -17.84
N ASN A 75 12.94 -10.09 -19.09
CA ASN A 75 13.47 -9.07 -19.99
C ASN A 75 12.32 -8.26 -20.62
N TRP A 76 11.53 -7.61 -19.77
CA TRP A 76 10.36 -6.83 -20.19
C TRP A 76 10.68 -5.35 -20.33
N THR A 77 9.84 -4.67 -21.10
CA THR A 77 9.80 -3.21 -21.16
C THR A 77 8.41 -2.70 -20.79
N ILE A 78 8.31 -1.43 -20.45
CA ILE A 78 7.02 -0.77 -20.24
C ILE A 78 6.50 -0.32 -21.61
N GLU A 79 5.43 -0.94 -22.08
CA GLU A 79 4.75 -0.54 -23.32
C GLU A 79 3.94 0.73 -23.09
N ARG A 80 3.25 0.78 -21.96
CA ARG A 80 2.37 1.89 -21.61
C ARG A 80 2.31 2.05 -20.10
N HIS A 81 2.32 3.28 -19.64
CA HIS A 81 2.14 3.62 -18.24
C HIS A 81 1.36 4.93 -18.11
N ILE A 82 0.23 4.87 -17.41
CA ILE A 82 -0.59 6.04 -17.08
C ILE A 82 -0.04 6.66 -15.81
N LYS A 83 0.46 7.88 -15.97
CA LYS A 83 0.97 8.74 -14.90
C LYS A 83 -0.19 9.43 -14.20
N SER A 84 -0.21 9.39 -12.86
CA SER A 84 -1.27 10.01 -12.05
C SER A 84 -0.74 10.84 -10.88
N GLY A 85 0.54 11.21 -10.91
CA GLY A 85 1.20 11.95 -9.86
C GLY A 85 1.34 11.15 -8.56
N LYS A 86 1.54 11.88 -7.47
CA LYS A 86 1.56 11.30 -6.13
C LYS A 86 0.14 11.18 -5.61
N VAL A 87 -0.23 9.96 -5.23
CA VAL A 87 -1.58 9.64 -4.73
C VAL A 87 -1.50 9.08 -3.32
N ARG A 88 -2.53 9.33 -2.52
CA ARG A 88 -2.64 8.85 -1.14
C ARG A 88 -3.57 7.64 -1.07
N LEU A 89 -3.04 6.51 -0.60
CA LEU A 89 -3.80 5.31 -0.29
C LEU A 89 -4.34 5.34 1.13
N GLU A 90 -5.56 4.84 1.29
CA GLU A 90 -6.19 4.64 2.59
C GLU A 90 -7.07 3.39 2.55
N ARG A 91 -6.97 2.54 3.58
CA ARG A 91 -7.97 1.50 3.82
C ARG A 91 -8.97 1.98 4.87
N ARG A 92 -10.27 1.96 4.53
CA ARG A 92 -11.36 2.28 5.47
C ARG A 92 -12.28 1.07 5.57
N GLY A 93 -12.15 0.29 6.65
CA GLY A 93 -12.79 -1.02 6.74
C GLY A 93 -12.26 -1.96 5.66
N ASP A 94 -13.17 -2.61 4.92
CA ASP A 94 -12.79 -3.48 3.80
C ASP A 94 -12.85 -2.79 2.43
N THR A 95 -12.38 -1.56 2.36
CA THR A 95 -12.37 -0.79 1.11
C THR A 95 -11.11 0.04 1.00
N LEU A 96 -10.48 -0.06 -0.17
CA LEU A 96 -9.33 0.75 -0.54
C LEU A 96 -9.80 2.07 -1.18
N TYR A 97 -9.11 3.15 -0.83
CA TYR A 97 -9.31 4.48 -1.37
C TYR A 97 -8.00 5.02 -1.91
N VAL A 98 -8.08 5.79 -3.00
CA VAL A 98 -6.99 6.57 -3.58
C VAL A 98 -7.49 8.02 -3.64
N ASP A 99 -6.80 8.95 -2.99
CA ASP A 99 -7.18 10.37 -2.87
C ASP A 99 -8.65 10.55 -2.45
N GLY A 100 -9.09 9.74 -1.50
CA GLY A 100 -10.46 9.75 -0.99
C GLY A 100 -11.51 9.14 -1.92
N LYS A 101 -11.15 8.68 -3.13
CA LYS A 101 -12.03 7.96 -4.04
C LYS A 101 -11.93 6.46 -3.84
N LYS A 102 -13.07 5.78 -3.80
CA LYS A 102 -13.14 4.32 -3.64
C LYS A 102 -12.54 3.62 -4.85
N VAL A 103 -11.69 2.62 -4.60
CA VAL A 103 -11.30 1.64 -5.61
C VAL A 103 -12.40 0.60 -5.76
N ILE A 104 -12.82 0.37 -6.99
CA ILE A 104 -13.82 -0.64 -7.33
C ILE A 104 -13.23 -1.66 -8.31
N LEU A 105 -13.74 -2.90 -8.21
CA LEU A 105 -13.43 -3.97 -9.13
C LEU A 105 -14.42 -3.94 -10.29
N HIS A 106 -13.99 -3.37 -11.41
CA HIS A 106 -14.82 -3.18 -12.59
C HIS A 106 -14.76 -4.40 -13.51
N LEU A 107 -15.93 -4.79 -14.02
CA LEU A 107 -16.09 -5.79 -15.08
C LEU A 107 -16.85 -5.12 -16.22
N VAL A 108 -16.34 -5.26 -17.44
CA VAL A 108 -17.12 -4.86 -18.62
C VAL A 108 -18.24 -5.88 -18.86
N LYS A 109 -19.30 -5.46 -19.58
CA LYS A 109 -20.50 -6.28 -19.79
C LYS A 109 -20.17 -7.67 -20.35
N GLN A 110 -19.20 -7.77 -21.24
CA GLN A 110 -18.73 -8.98 -21.89
C GLN A 110 -18.03 -9.96 -20.94
N GLN A 111 -17.50 -9.49 -19.80
CA GLN A 111 -16.95 -10.37 -18.75
C GLN A 111 -18.03 -10.94 -17.84
N THR A 112 -19.27 -10.44 -17.89
CA THR A 112 -20.37 -10.90 -17.03
C THR A 112 -21.06 -12.14 -17.62
N ARG A 113 -21.76 -12.91 -16.77
CA ARG A 113 -22.57 -14.09 -17.18
C ARG A 113 -21.79 -15.17 -17.94
N ASN A 114 -20.61 -15.55 -17.44
CA ASN A 114 -19.68 -16.51 -18.08
C ASN A 114 -19.11 -16.03 -19.43
N GLY A 115 -19.24 -14.75 -19.75
CA GLY A 115 -18.66 -14.18 -20.95
C GLY A 115 -17.15 -14.06 -20.86
N VAL A 116 -16.54 -14.01 -22.04
CA VAL A 116 -15.09 -13.89 -22.25
C VAL A 116 -14.87 -12.76 -23.23
N ILE A 117 -13.89 -11.91 -22.93
CA ILE A 117 -13.41 -10.86 -23.84
C ILE A 117 -11.90 -11.01 -24.02
N LEU A 118 -11.39 -10.75 -25.22
CA LEU A 118 -9.94 -10.72 -25.43
C LEU A 118 -9.33 -9.50 -24.74
N GLY A 119 -8.13 -9.61 -24.20
CA GLY A 119 -7.49 -8.53 -23.43
C GLY A 119 -7.29 -7.25 -24.23
N HIS A 120 -6.96 -7.35 -25.51
CA HIS A 120 -6.89 -6.20 -26.41
C HIS A 120 -8.24 -5.48 -26.58
N GLU A 121 -9.35 -6.22 -26.59
CA GLU A 121 -10.69 -5.65 -26.66
C GLU A 121 -11.10 -5.05 -25.32
N LEU A 122 -10.80 -5.74 -24.20
CA LEU A 122 -11.03 -5.25 -22.85
C LEU A 122 -10.31 -3.92 -22.61
N CYS A 123 -9.04 -3.81 -23.02
CA CYS A 123 -8.27 -2.58 -22.96
C CYS A 123 -9.00 -1.41 -23.63
N LYS A 124 -9.53 -1.62 -24.85
CA LYS A 124 -10.30 -0.61 -25.58
C LYS A 124 -11.60 -0.24 -24.87
N GLU A 125 -12.30 -1.22 -24.29
CA GLU A 125 -13.55 -0.96 -23.57
C GLU A 125 -13.31 -0.16 -22.28
N LEU A 126 -12.23 -0.48 -21.53
CA LEU A 126 -11.83 0.27 -20.34
C LEU A 126 -11.47 1.73 -20.66
N GLU A 127 -10.75 1.96 -21.75
CA GLU A 127 -10.39 3.31 -22.22
C GLU A 127 -11.62 4.13 -22.64
N LYS A 128 -12.59 3.52 -23.34
CA LYS A 128 -13.85 4.16 -23.72
C LYS A 128 -14.70 4.55 -22.52
N GLY A 129 -14.67 3.76 -21.46
CA GLY A 129 -15.47 3.94 -20.25
C GLY A 129 -15.14 5.19 -19.44
N LYS A 130 -14.07 5.94 -19.79
CA LYS A 130 -13.54 7.09 -19.03
C LYS A 130 -13.25 6.73 -17.55
N LEU A 131 -12.92 5.48 -17.29
CA LEU A 131 -12.53 5.01 -15.98
C LEU A 131 -11.09 5.44 -15.68
N VAL A 132 -10.80 5.77 -14.42
CA VAL A 132 -9.42 6.01 -13.99
C VAL A 132 -8.79 4.67 -13.65
N LEU A 133 -7.91 4.20 -14.53
CA LEU A 133 -7.20 2.92 -14.40
C LEU A 133 -6.02 3.08 -13.44
N LEU A 134 -5.86 2.14 -12.51
CA LEU A 134 -4.77 2.16 -11.54
C LEU A 134 -3.49 1.55 -12.12
N SER A 135 -2.34 2.19 -11.88
CA SER A 135 -1.03 1.76 -12.37
C SER A 135 -0.41 0.65 -11.51
N ALA A 136 0.61 -0.02 -12.06
CA ALA A 136 1.34 -1.06 -11.34
C ALA A 136 2.16 -0.54 -10.14
N ASN A 137 2.44 0.77 -10.02
CA ASN A 137 3.08 1.32 -8.81
C ASN A 137 2.23 1.09 -7.57
N LEU A 138 0.89 1.19 -7.71
CA LEU A 138 -0.03 0.89 -6.62
C LEU A 138 -0.03 -0.60 -6.27
N LEU A 139 0.06 -1.47 -7.27
CA LEU A 139 0.22 -2.91 -7.04
C LEU A 139 1.50 -3.19 -6.24
N ASP A 140 2.64 -2.62 -6.66
CA ASP A 140 3.93 -2.83 -6.00
C ASP A 140 3.88 -2.37 -4.53
N TYR A 141 3.33 -1.18 -4.28
CA TYR A 141 3.16 -0.66 -2.94
C TYR A 141 2.23 -1.54 -2.08
N LEU A 142 1.13 -2.03 -2.66
CA LEU A 142 0.18 -2.89 -1.95
C LEU A 142 0.79 -4.25 -1.57
N LEU A 143 1.75 -4.78 -2.34
CA LEU A 143 2.49 -5.99 -1.95
C LEU A 143 3.39 -5.77 -0.73
N GLU A 144 3.97 -4.58 -0.60
CA GLU A 144 4.77 -4.19 0.57
C GLU A 144 3.89 -3.87 1.80
N HIS A 145 2.64 -3.49 1.54
CA HIS A 145 1.63 -3.10 2.54
C HIS A 145 0.33 -3.92 2.41
N PRO A 146 0.39 -5.26 2.57
CA PRO A 146 -0.75 -6.15 2.33
C PRO A 146 -1.95 -5.89 3.26
N GLU A 147 -1.73 -5.24 4.40
CA GLU A 147 -2.78 -4.77 5.31
C GLU A 147 -3.72 -3.74 4.67
N LEU A 148 -3.33 -3.11 3.56
CA LEU A 148 -4.18 -2.19 2.80
C LEU A 148 -5.10 -2.90 1.80
N ILE A 149 -4.79 -4.14 1.42
CA ILE A 149 -5.54 -4.86 0.40
C ILE A 149 -6.86 -5.38 1.00
N PRO A 150 -8.02 -5.04 0.41
CA PRO A 150 -9.31 -5.53 0.90
C PRO A 150 -9.43 -7.07 0.84
N ASP A 151 -9.97 -7.68 1.89
CA ASP A 151 -10.22 -9.11 1.96
C ASP A 151 -11.26 -9.56 0.93
N THR A 152 -12.18 -8.68 0.55
CA THR A 152 -13.14 -8.92 -0.55
C THR A 152 -12.50 -9.08 -1.93
N TRP A 153 -11.21 -8.76 -2.07
CA TRP A 153 -10.47 -9.01 -3.31
C TRP A 153 -9.99 -10.47 -3.41
N LYS A 154 -10.00 -11.23 -2.30
CA LYS A 154 -9.60 -12.64 -2.28
C LYS A 154 -10.47 -13.48 -3.22
N GLY A 155 -9.85 -14.45 -3.89
CA GLY A 155 -10.50 -15.29 -4.91
C GLY A 155 -10.66 -14.61 -6.28
N LYS A 156 -10.07 -13.43 -6.48
CA LYS A 156 -10.01 -12.73 -7.76
C LYS A 156 -8.55 -12.45 -8.14
N ALA A 157 -8.29 -12.36 -9.44
CA ALA A 157 -7.06 -11.78 -9.98
C ALA A 157 -7.37 -10.31 -10.29
N VAL A 158 -6.88 -9.38 -9.47
CA VAL A 158 -7.24 -7.95 -9.57
C VAL A 158 -6.19 -7.20 -10.39
N PHE A 159 -6.56 -6.73 -11.57
CA PHE A 159 -5.62 -6.19 -12.57
C PHE A 159 -5.46 -4.68 -12.54
N PHE A 160 -4.22 -4.22 -12.69
CA PHE A 160 -3.83 -2.81 -12.68
C PHE A 160 -3.52 -2.33 -14.10
N TRP A 161 -4.59 -2.08 -14.86
CA TRP A 161 -4.55 -1.75 -16.29
C TRP A 161 -3.91 -0.38 -16.63
N GLY A 162 -3.55 0.41 -15.61
CA GLY A 162 -2.78 1.63 -15.79
C GLY A 162 -1.36 1.39 -16.30
N THR A 163 -0.85 0.15 -16.23
CA THR A 163 0.43 -0.23 -16.80
C THR A 163 0.29 -1.46 -17.70
N VAL A 164 0.86 -1.40 -18.90
CA VAL A 164 1.01 -2.53 -19.83
C VAL A 164 2.50 -2.76 -20.05
N TYR A 165 2.92 -3.99 -19.91
CA TYR A 165 4.29 -4.44 -20.13
C TYR A 165 4.38 -5.17 -21.47
N ARG A 166 5.55 -5.10 -22.10
CA ARG A 166 5.89 -5.89 -23.27
C ARG A 166 6.94 -6.93 -22.92
N GLY A 167 6.59 -8.20 -23.15
CA GLY A 167 7.49 -9.32 -23.03
C GLY A 167 8.58 -9.31 -24.10
N SER A 168 9.67 -10.04 -23.85
CA SER A 168 10.77 -10.19 -24.82
C SER A 168 10.34 -10.90 -26.11
N ASP A 169 9.26 -11.67 -26.06
CA ASP A 169 8.62 -12.33 -27.20
C ASP A 169 7.61 -11.41 -27.93
N GLY A 170 7.45 -10.16 -27.46
CA GLY A 170 6.52 -9.18 -28.00
C GLY A 170 5.12 -9.24 -27.39
N SER A 171 4.82 -10.21 -26.51
CA SER A 171 3.52 -10.33 -25.83
C SER A 171 3.21 -9.11 -24.98
N LEU A 172 1.95 -8.67 -24.94
CA LEU A 172 1.52 -7.59 -24.05
C LEU A 172 0.87 -8.15 -22.79
N ASN A 173 1.26 -7.63 -21.64
CA ASN A 173 0.96 -8.19 -20.33
C ASN A 173 0.47 -7.12 -19.36
N VAL A 174 -0.46 -7.48 -18.48
CA VAL A 174 -0.89 -6.64 -17.35
C VAL A 174 -0.71 -7.43 -16.07
N ARG A 175 -0.15 -6.78 -15.04
CA ARG A 175 0.05 -7.38 -13.71
C ARG A 175 -1.22 -7.33 -12.88
N TYR A 176 -1.35 -8.30 -11.97
CA TYR A 176 -2.46 -8.40 -11.04
C TYR A 176 -2.01 -8.81 -9.64
N LEU A 177 -2.85 -8.51 -8.65
CA LEU A 177 -2.77 -9.07 -7.31
C LEU A 177 -3.66 -10.31 -7.21
N GLY A 178 -3.12 -11.38 -6.66
CA GLY A 178 -3.82 -12.62 -6.32
C GLY A 178 -3.65 -12.97 -4.85
N TRP A 179 -4.58 -13.76 -4.32
CA TRP A 179 -4.45 -14.36 -3.00
C TRP A 179 -4.39 -15.87 -3.13
N ASP A 180 -3.25 -16.44 -2.77
CA ASP A 180 -2.93 -17.85 -2.79
C ASP A 180 -2.04 -18.23 -1.59
N ASP A 181 -2.09 -19.49 -1.17
CA ASP A 181 -1.24 -20.06 -0.10
C ASP A 181 -1.12 -19.24 1.19
N GLY A 182 -2.15 -18.46 1.52
CA GLY A 182 -2.22 -17.65 2.73
C GLY A 182 -1.54 -16.28 2.62
N GLY A 183 -1.16 -15.83 1.43
CA GLY A 183 -0.53 -14.54 1.19
C GLY A 183 -1.06 -13.81 -0.05
N TRP A 184 -0.73 -12.52 -0.15
CA TRP A 184 -0.90 -11.76 -1.38
C TRP A 184 0.35 -11.94 -2.24
N SER A 185 0.13 -12.21 -3.52
CA SER A 185 1.17 -12.36 -4.52
C SER A 185 0.80 -11.52 -5.76
N TRP A 186 1.76 -11.36 -6.65
CA TRP A 186 1.49 -10.81 -7.97
C TRP A 186 1.87 -11.80 -9.05
N ASP A 187 1.20 -11.65 -10.18
CA ASP A 187 1.50 -12.36 -11.42
C ASP A 187 0.98 -11.51 -12.59
N TYR A 188 0.96 -12.02 -13.82
CA TYR A 188 0.60 -11.30 -15.02
C TYR A 188 -0.28 -12.12 -15.95
N TYR A 189 -0.98 -11.43 -16.86
CA TYR A 189 -1.80 -12.10 -17.85
C TYR A 189 -1.71 -11.43 -19.22
N TRP A 190 -1.74 -12.28 -20.25
CA TRP A 190 -1.48 -11.88 -21.62
C TRP A 190 -2.74 -11.28 -22.24
N LEU A 191 -2.57 -10.23 -23.05
CA LEU A 191 -3.68 -9.55 -23.70
C LEU A 191 -4.33 -10.39 -24.81
N ASP A 192 -3.65 -11.39 -25.35
CA ASP A 192 -4.21 -12.32 -26.34
C ASP A 192 -5.08 -13.42 -25.73
N TYR A 193 -5.10 -13.54 -24.40
CA TYR A 193 -5.93 -14.52 -23.71
C TYR A 193 -7.32 -13.98 -23.39
N GLY A 194 -8.22 -14.92 -23.01
CA GLY A 194 -9.58 -14.62 -22.60
C GLY A 194 -9.68 -14.12 -21.16
N TRP A 195 -10.45 -13.06 -20.95
CA TRP A 195 -10.66 -12.42 -19.64
C TRP A 195 -12.07 -12.68 -19.13
N TYR A 196 -12.17 -13.33 -17.96
CA TYR A 196 -13.41 -13.77 -17.34
C TYR A 196 -13.83 -12.88 -16.15
N SER A 197 -14.93 -13.22 -15.49
CA SER A 197 -15.49 -12.47 -14.36
C SER A 197 -14.61 -12.44 -13.09
N ASN A 198 -13.67 -13.37 -12.94
CA ASN A 198 -12.71 -13.37 -11.83
C ASN A 198 -11.45 -12.55 -12.11
N ARG A 199 -11.39 -11.85 -13.26
CA ARG A 199 -10.28 -10.98 -13.68
C ARG A 199 -10.71 -9.51 -13.81
N PRO A 200 -11.20 -8.88 -12.73
CA PRO A 200 -11.64 -7.49 -12.78
C PRO A 200 -10.47 -6.51 -12.92
N ALA A 201 -10.77 -5.33 -13.46
CA ALA A 201 -9.87 -4.18 -13.45
C ALA A 201 -10.06 -3.38 -12.15
N ALA A 202 -8.97 -3.01 -11.48
CA ALA A 202 -8.99 -2.04 -10.40
C ALA A 202 -9.09 -0.62 -10.98
N VAL A 203 -10.15 0.10 -10.64
CA VAL A 203 -10.41 1.47 -11.13
C VAL A 203 -10.93 2.35 -10.00
N LEU A 204 -10.81 3.67 -10.14
CA LEU A 204 -11.50 4.60 -9.23
C LEU A 204 -12.98 4.68 -9.58
N ALA A 205 -13.82 4.71 -8.54
CA ALA A 205 -15.21 5.12 -8.68
C ALA A 205 -15.27 6.56 -9.22
N SER A 206 -16.20 6.78 -10.16
CA SER A 206 -16.52 8.08 -10.75
C SER A 206 -17.01 9.08 -9.70
#